data_AF-A0A1M5VA85-F1
#
_entry.id   AF-A0A1M5VA85-F1
#
_cell.length_a   1.000
_cell.length_b   1.000
_cell.length_c   1.000
_cell.angle_alpha   90.00
_cell.angle_beta   90.00
_cell.angle_gamma   90.00
#
_symmetry.space_group_name_H-M   'P 1'
#
loop_
_entity.id
_entity.type
_entity.pdbx_description
1 polymer ?
#
loop_
_entity_poly.entity_id
_entity_poly.type
_entity_poly.pdbx_seq_one_letter_code
_entity_poly.pdbx_strand_id
1 'polypeptide(L)'
;MSGNKCSYCGSIIDNNEEFCNDQCKHEYKEFNKFLEKRKNFFGVLVAISIIVTFFGSIVTVANVTFGISTVAMAMFLLCGTMLALPFGTPETFDRLGVKKTVLLIRILAVVIMIVTIICLIM
;
A
#
# COMPACT_ATOMS: atom_id res chain seq x y z
N MET A 1 -17.27 -8.12 27.46
CA MET A 1 -17.85 -7.12 26.54
C MET A 1 -17.04 -7.14 25.24
N SER A 2 -17.54 -7.80 24.20
CA SER A 2 -16.96 -7.72 22.86
C SER A 2 -17.66 -6.55 22.15
N GLY A 3 -17.17 -5.33 22.37
CA GLY A 3 -17.65 -4.17 21.62
C GLY A 3 -17.18 -4.31 20.17
N ASN A 4 -18.12 -4.32 19.23
CA ASN A 4 -17.79 -4.41 17.81
C ASN A 4 -17.02 -3.15 17.40
N LYS A 5 -16.04 -3.28 16.49
CA LYS A 5 -15.27 -2.14 16.01
C LYS A 5 -15.77 -1.71 14.64
N CYS A 6 -15.84 -0.40 14.42
CA CYS A 6 -16.14 0.18 13.12
C CYS A 6 -15.09 -0.23 12.06
N SER A 7 -15.50 -0.89 10.97
CA SER A 7 -14.57 -1.37 9.92
C SER A 7 -13.81 -0.24 9.21
N TYR A 8 -14.35 0.97 9.16
CA TYR A 8 -13.69 2.13 8.55
C TYR A 8 -12.80 2.90 9.53
N CYS A 9 -13.38 3.23 10.70
CA CYS A 9 -12.85 4.20 11.64
C CYS A 9 -12.14 3.58 12.86
N GLY A 10 -12.38 2.30 13.15
CA GLY A 10 -11.78 1.57 14.25
C GLY A 10 -12.23 2.00 15.64
N SER A 11 -13.29 2.81 15.75
CA SER A 11 -13.93 3.15 17.03
C SER A 11 -14.69 1.94 17.59
N ILE A 12 -14.73 1.85 18.92
CA ILE A 12 -15.51 0.83 19.63
C ILE A 12 -16.99 1.25 19.56
N ILE A 13 -17.84 0.34 19.12
CA ILE A 13 -19.28 0.50 19.00
C ILE A 13 -19.93 -0.44 20.03
N ASP A 14 -20.82 0.11 20.86
CA ASP A 14 -21.57 -0.68 21.86
C ASP A 14 -22.72 -1.49 21.25
N ASN A 15 -23.13 -1.15 20.02
CA ASN A 15 -24.20 -1.82 19.27
C ASN A 15 -23.65 -2.88 18.30
N ASN A 16 -24.53 -3.80 17.89
CA ASN A 16 -24.22 -4.88 16.94
C ASN A 16 -24.06 -4.40 15.48
N GLU A 17 -23.72 -3.13 15.28
CA GLU A 17 -23.60 -2.46 13.98
C GLU A 17 -22.16 -2.46 13.48
N GLU A 18 -21.95 -2.71 12.18
CA GLU A 18 -20.61 -2.73 11.54
C GLU A 18 -20.00 -1.33 11.34
N PHE A 19 -20.80 -0.25 11.43
CA PHE A 19 -20.37 1.12 11.12
C PHE A 19 -20.88 2.12 12.17
N CYS A 20 -20.07 3.13 12.47
CA CYS A 20 -20.40 4.14 13.48
C CYS A 20 -21.47 5.16 13.03
N ASN A 21 -21.64 5.35 11.70
CA ASN A 21 -22.59 6.27 11.08
C ASN A 21 -22.71 5.93 9.57
N ASP A 22 -23.79 6.37 8.92
CA ASP A 22 -23.98 6.27 7.46
C ASP A 22 -22.84 6.93 6.67
N GLN A 23 -22.22 7.96 7.22
CA GLN A 23 -21.05 8.61 6.60
C GLN A 23 -19.83 7.66 6.53
N CYS A 24 -19.55 6.89 7.58
CA CYS A 24 -18.49 5.88 7.56
C CYS A 24 -18.79 4.74 6.58
N LYS A 25 -20.07 4.35 6.46
CA LYS A 25 -20.53 3.36 5.48
C LYS A 25 -20.36 3.85 4.05
N HIS A 26 -20.69 5.12 3.79
CA HIS A 26 -20.51 5.75 2.49
C HIS A 26 -19.03 5.84 2.10
N GLU A 27 -18.17 6.35 2.98
CA GLU A 27 -16.72 6.45 2.73
C GLU A 27 -16.06 5.08 2.54
N TYR A 28 -16.46 4.07 3.33
CA TYR A 28 -15.99 2.70 3.15
C TYR A 28 -16.38 2.12 1.80
N LYS A 29 -17.63 2.33 1.37
CA LYS A 29 -18.13 1.82 0.08
C LYS A 29 -17.45 2.51 -1.10
N GLU A 30 -17.20 3.81 -0.99
CA GLU A 30 -16.48 4.58 -2.00
C GLU A 30 -15.02 4.13 -2.11
N PHE A 31 -14.34 3.95 -0.96
CA PHE A 31 -12.98 3.41 -0.91
C PHE A 31 -12.91 2.00 -1.52
N ASN A 32 -13.85 1.12 -1.18
CA ASN A 32 -13.89 -0.24 -1.72
C ASN A 32 -14.13 -0.25 -3.24
N LYS A 33 -15.05 0.59 -3.74
CA LYS A 33 -15.30 0.73 -5.18
C LYS A 33 -14.07 1.26 -5.93
N PHE A 34 -13.34 2.21 -5.32
CA PHE A 34 -12.10 2.72 -5.88
C PHE A 34 -11.00 1.65 -5.90
N LEU A 35 -10.86 0.89 -4.81
CA LEU A 35 -9.93 -0.23 -4.73
C LEU A 35 -10.26 -1.30 -5.77
N GLU A 36 -11.52 -1.72 -5.88
CA GLU A 36 -11.95 -2.76 -6.83
C GLU A 36 -11.65 -2.36 -8.28
N LYS A 37 -11.96 -1.11 -8.66
CA LYS A 37 -11.66 -0.57 -9.98
C LYS A 37 -10.16 -0.53 -10.28
N ARG A 38 -9.33 -0.30 -9.25
CA ARG A 38 -7.89 -0.05 -9.40
C ARG A 38 -7.02 -1.24 -8.98
N LYS A 39 -7.61 -2.31 -8.44
CA LYS A 39 -6.96 -3.55 -8.01
C LYS A 39 -6.22 -4.21 -9.15
N ASN A 40 -6.87 -4.34 -10.30
CA ASN A 40 -6.25 -4.95 -11.48
C ASN A 40 -5.07 -4.11 -11.98
N PHE A 41 -5.23 -2.79 -12.02
CA PHE A 41 -4.15 -1.87 -12.42
C PHE A 41 -2.96 -1.94 -11.47
N PHE A 42 -3.22 -1.96 -10.16
CA PHE A 42 -2.17 -2.10 -9.15
C PHE A 42 -1.45 -3.44 -9.24
N GLY A 43 -2.19 -4.55 -9.39
CA GLY A 43 -1.59 -5.86 -9.56
C GLY A 43 -0.66 -5.93 -10.78
N VAL A 44 -1.07 -5.31 -11.90
CA VAL A 44 -0.23 -5.21 -13.10
C VAL A 44 1.03 -4.38 -12.83
N LEU A 45 0.91 -3.22 -12.17
CA LEU A 45 2.09 -2.40 -11.83
C LEU A 45 3.07 -3.13 -10.93
N VAL A 46 2.58 -3.82 -9.89
CA VAL A 46 3.44 -4.61 -9.00
C VAL A 46 4.14 -5.72 -9.77
N ALA A 47 3.43 -6.45 -10.65
CA ALA A 47 4.02 -7.48 -11.49
C ALA A 47 5.12 -6.93 -12.41
N ILE A 48 4.87 -5.78 -13.06
CA ILE A 48 5.87 -5.10 -13.91
C ILE A 48 7.09 -4.72 -13.08
N SER A 49 6.92 -4.15 -11.89
CA SER A 49 8.03 -3.75 -11.04
C SER A 49 8.87 -4.93 -10.56
N ILE A 50 8.25 -6.08 -10.28
CA ILE A 50 8.98 -7.32 -9.95
C ILE A 50 9.83 -7.74 -11.16
N ILE A 51 9.24 -7.77 -12.37
CA ILE A 51 9.96 -8.12 -13.60
C ILE A 51 11.14 -7.19 -13.84
N VAL A 52 10.95 -5.87 -13.74
CA VAL A 52 12.02 -4.88 -13.93
C VAL A 52 13.12 -5.06 -12.88
N THR A 53 12.76 -5.37 -11.63
CA THR A 53 13.75 -5.61 -10.56
C THR A 53 14.60 -6.84 -10.85
N PHE A 54 13.98 -7.94 -11.32
CA PHE A 54 14.71 -9.14 -11.74
C PHE A 54 15.67 -8.84 -12.90
N PHE A 55 15.22 -8.18 -13.95
CA PHE A 55 16.10 -7.80 -15.07
C PHE A 55 17.21 -6.83 -14.65
N GLY A 56 16.90 -5.84 -13.80
CA GLY A 56 17.89 -4.90 -13.26
C GLY A 56 18.99 -5.60 -12.47
N SER A 57 18.63 -6.62 -11.67
CA SER A 57 19.62 -7.42 -10.93
C SER A 57 20.55 -8.22 -11.85
N ILE A 58 20.05 -8.75 -12.97
CA ILE A 58 20.87 -9.44 -13.98
C ILE A 58 21.81 -8.44 -14.66
N VAL A 59 21.31 -7.26 -15.02
CA VAL A 59 22.11 -6.18 -15.63
C VAL A 59 23.19 -5.66 -14.68
N THR A 60 22.95 -5.69 -13.36
CA THR A 60 23.93 -5.29 -12.33
C THR A 60 25.21 -6.12 -12.41
N VAL A 61 25.12 -7.39 -12.83
CA VAL A 61 26.29 -8.27 -13.01
C VAL A 61 27.20 -7.79 -14.16
N ALA A 62 26.62 -7.19 -15.21
CA ALA A 62 27.37 -6.66 -16.34
C ALA A 62 27.81 -5.21 -16.13
N ASN A 63 26.92 -4.36 -15.59
CA ASN A 63 27.17 -2.96 -15.32
C ASN A 63 26.47 -2.54 -14.01
N VAL A 64 27.22 -2.51 -12.92
CA VAL A 64 26.72 -2.22 -11.57
C VAL A 64 25.95 -0.90 -11.51
N THR A 65 26.49 0.17 -12.08
CA THR A 65 25.88 1.51 -12.07
C THR A 65 24.53 1.56 -12.80
N PHE A 66 24.42 0.85 -13.93
CA PHE A 66 23.19 0.82 -14.73
C PHE A 66 22.12 -0.06 -14.10
N GLY A 67 22.54 -1.17 -13.46
CA GLY A 67 21.65 -2.07 -12.72
C GLY A 67 21.05 -1.44 -11.45
N ILE A 68 21.87 -0.76 -10.64
CA ILE A 68 21.40 -0.09 -9.41
C ILE A 68 20.39 1.02 -9.74
N SER A 69 20.66 1.81 -10.77
CA SER A 69 19.76 2.89 -11.19
C SER A 69 18.43 2.38 -11.74
N THR A 70 18.42 1.25 -12.46
CA THR A 70 17.17 0.63 -12.92
C THR A 70 16.34 0.06 -11.77
N VAL A 71 16.99 -0.63 -10.82
CA VAL A 71 16.31 -1.17 -9.62
C VAL A 71 15.73 -0.04 -8.77
N ALA A 72 16.48 1.04 -8.56
CA ALA A 72 16.01 2.19 -7.79
C ALA A 72 14.81 2.88 -8.44
N MET A 73 14.80 3.05 -9.77
CA MET A 73 13.65 3.60 -10.48
C MET A 73 12.40 2.73 -10.35
N ALA A 74 12.55 1.40 -10.44
CA ALA A 74 11.44 0.46 -10.25
C ALA A 74 10.86 0.54 -8.82
N MET A 75 11.73 0.67 -7.82
CA MET A 75 11.37 0.83 -6.41
C MET A 75 10.64 2.17 -6.16
N PHE A 76 11.09 3.25 -6.80
CA PHE A 76 10.45 4.56 -6.70
C PHE A 76 9.01 4.54 -7.26
N LEU A 77 8.83 3.88 -8.42
CA LEU A 77 7.51 3.64 -9.02
C LEU A 77 6.61 2.79 -8.12
N LEU A 78 7.15 1.75 -7.48
CA LEU A 78 6.42 0.92 -6.51
C LEU A 78 5.98 1.72 -5.28
N CYS A 79 6.87 2.51 -4.69
CA CYS A 79 6.52 3.36 -3.55
C CYS A 79 5.46 4.39 -3.93
N GLY A 80 5.58 5.02 -5.10
CA GLY A 80 4.58 5.97 -5.60
C GLY A 80 3.19 5.33 -5.75
N THR A 81 3.13 4.11 -6.28
CA THR A 81 1.86 3.37 -6.40
C THR A 81 1.28 2.98 -5.04
N MET A 82 2.10 2.55 -4.08
CA MET A 82 1.64 2.26 -2.72
C MET A 82 1.12 3.50 -1.97
N LEU A 83 1.70 4.67 -2.20
CA LEU A 83 1.21 5.93 -1.63
C LEU A 83 -0.15 6.34 -2.21
N ALA A 84 -0.32 6.15 -3.52
CA ALA A 84 -1.58 6.45 -4.22
C ALA A 84 -2.68 5.41 -3.92
N LEU A 85 -2.30 4.14 -3.73
CA LEU A 85 -3.16 3.00 -3.52
C LEU A 85 -2.62 2.14 -2.36
N PRO A 86 -3.01 2.47 -1.12
CA PRO A 86 -2.66 1.68 0.05
C PRO A 86 -3.50 0.39 0.08
N PHE A 87 -3.13 -0.60 -0.72
CA PHE A 87 -3.69 -1.95 -0.65
C PHE A 87 -3.25 -2.62 0.64
N GLY A 88 -4.01 -2.39 1.71
CA GLY A 88 -3.93 -3.22 2.91
C GLY A 88 -4.53 -4.59 2.64
N THR A 89 -4.00 -5.62 3.29
CA THR A 89 -4.67 -6.93 3.32
C THR A 89 -5.99 -6.79 4.08
N PRO A 90 -7.06 -7.50 3.64
CA PRO A 90 -8.38 -7.44 4.28
C PRO A 90 -8.31 -7.79 5.78
N GLU A 91 -7.40 -8.70 6.15
CA GLU A 91 -7.14 -9.08 7.54
C GLU A 91 -6.64 -7.92 8.41
N THR A 92 -5.83 -7.01 7.83
CA THR A 92 -5.31 -5.83 8.55
C THR A 92 -6.39 -4.77 8.68
N PHE A 93 -7.25 -4.63 7.67
CA PHE A 93 -8.39 -3.70 7.73
C PHE A 93 -9.39 -4.09 8.81
N ASP A 94 -9.68 -5.38 8.96
CA ASP A 94 -10.62 -5.87 9.98
C ASP A 94 -10.13 -5.62 11.41
N ARG A 95 -8.81 -5.72 11.65
CA ARG A 95 -8.25 -5.53 13.00
C ARG A 95 -7.99 -4.07 13.38
N LEU A 96 -7.54 -3.25 12.45
CA LEU A 96 -7.07 -1.88 12.72
C LEU A 96 -8.02 -0.79 12.21
N GLY A 97 -8.94 -1.13 11.31
CA GLY A 97 -9.78 -0.20 10.57
C GLY A 97 -9.06 0.40 9.36
N VAL A 98 -9.81 0.67 8.28
CA VAL A 98 -9.28 1.22 7.01
C VAL A 98 -8.39 2.44 7.23
N LYS A 99 -8.83 3.40 8.04
CA LYS A 99 -8.11 4.66 8.25
C LYS A 99 -6.71 4.48 8.84
N LYS A 100 -6.54 3.59 9.82
CA LYS A 100 -5.25 3.32 10.46
C LYS A 100 -4.32 2.52 9.55
N THR A 101 -4.87 1.53 8.84
CA THR A 101 -4.10 0.71 7.90
C THR A 101 -3.54 1.54 6.75
N VAL A 102 -4.34 2.45 6.18
CA VAL A 102 -3.89 3.40 5.15
C VAL A 102 -2.73 4.26 5.65
N LEU A 103 -2.81 4.74 6.89
CA LEU A 103 -1.76 5.56 7.48
C LEU A 103 -0.46 4.76 7.67
N LEU A 104 -0.54 3.53 8.19
CA LEU A 104 0.64 2.65 8.33
C LEU A 104 1.31 2.36 6.98
N ILE A 105 0.53 2.05 5.95
CA ILE A 105 1.07 1.78 4.61
C ILE A 105 1.78 3.01 4.05
N ARG A 106 1.23 4.21 4.25
CA ARG A 106 1.90 5.45 3.84
C ARG A 106 3.22 5.67 4.56
N ILE A 107 3.26 5.46 5.88
CA ILE A 107 4.50 5.60 6.65
C ILE A 107 5.54 4.60 6.13
N LEU A 108 5.17 3.33 5.96
CA LEU A 108 6.06 2.30 5.43
C LEU A 108 6.60 2.68 4.05
N ALA A 109 5.75 3.15 3.14
CA ALA A 109 6.17 3.58 1.81
C ALA A 109 7.16 4.76 1.85
N VAL A 110 6.95 5.75 2.73
CA VAL A 110 7.89 6.86 2.92
C VAL A 110 9.23 6.38 3.45
N VAL A 111 9.22 5.50 4.46
CA VAL A 111 10.45 4.93 5.03
C VAL A 111 11.25 4.18 3.96
N ILE A 112 10.58 3.33 3.18
CA ILE A 112 11.21 2.58 2.09
C ILE A 112 11.78 3.53 1.03
N MET A 113 11.06 4.58 0.67
CA MET A 113 11.54 5.59 -0.28
C MET A 113 12.83 6.27 0.21
N ILE A 114 12.89 6.66 1.48
CA ILE A 114 14.09 7.27 2.07
C ILE A 114 15.27 6.30 2.01
N VAL A 115 15.06 5.04 2.41
CA VAL A 115 16.11 4.00 2.39
C VAL A 115 16.64 3.78 0.97
N THR A 116 15.76 3.71 -0.03
CA THR A 116 16.16 3.56 -1.44
C THR A 116 17.01 4.73 -1.93
N ILE A 117 16.64 5.96 -1.56
CA ILE A 117 17.42 7.16 -1.94
C ILE A 117 18.81 7.11 -1.28
N ILE A 118 18.88 6.77 0.01
CA ILE A 118 20.16 6.67 0.73
C ILE A 118 21.06 5.60 0.09
N CYS A 119 20.53 4.41 -0.20
CA CYS A 119 21.28 3.34 -0.87
C CYS A 119 21.71 3.69 -2.29
N LEU A 120 21.05 4.64 -2.97
CA LEU A 120 21.47 5.09 -4.30
C LEU A 120 22.61 6.11 -4.23
N ILE A 121 22.67 6.90 -3.16
CA ILE A 121 23.68 7.95 -2.96
C ILE A 121 24.97 7.38 -2.37
N MET A 122 24.87 6.36 -1.52
CA MET A 122 25.99 5.73 -0.81
C MET A 122 26.75 4.74 -1.69
#